data_AF-A0A3D1RDF9-F1
#
_entry.id   AF-A0A3D1RDF9-F1
#
_cell.length_a   1.000
_cell.length_b   1.000
_cell.length_c   1.000
_cell.angle_alpha   90.00
_cell.angle_beta   90.00
_cell.angle_gamma   90.00
#
_symmetry.space_group_name_H-M   'P 1'
#
loop_
_entity.id
_entity.type
_entity.pdbx_description
1 polymer ?
#
loop_
_entity_poly.entity_id
_entity_poly.type
_entity_poly.pdbx_seq_one_letter_code
_entity_poly.pdbx_strand_id
1 'polypeptide(L)'
;MLWRFCLYGFLKNQRYFQPFFYLALIEKGLAFSQIGLLIGLRELLINLLGVPMGAAADVLGRRRSMIFSFAAYLVSFLVLGWAGSFAALAAGMALFAVGESFRSGTHKAMIFDSLAREPVEDHRLVGAR
;
A
#
# COMPACT_ATOMS: atom_id res chain seq x y z
N MET A 1 -10.58 -4.89 23.31
CA MET A 1 -9.66 -4.33 22.29
C MET A 1 -9.54 -5.22 21.05
N LEU A 2 -9.50 -6.55 21.18
CA LEU A 2 -9.39 -7.50 20.05
C LEU A 2 -10.43 -7.31 18.92
N TRP A 3 -11.72 -7.13 19.24
CA TRP A 3 -12.77 -6.99 18.23
C TRP A 3 -12.57 -5.79 17.30
N ARG A 4 -12.14 -4.64 17.83
CA ARG A 4 -11.87 -3.43 17.04
C ARG A 4 -10.69 -3.65 16.09
N PHE A 5 -9.69 -4.43 16.53
CA PHE A 5 -8.53 -4.79 15.72
C PHE A 5 -8.89 -5.81 14.62
N CYS A 6 -9.69 -6.83 14.95
CA CYS A 6 -10.21 -7.79 13.98
C CYS A 6 -11.09 -7.12 12.93
N LEU A 7 -12.00 -6.23 13.34
CA LEU A 7 -12.88 -5.50 12.42
C LEU A 7 -12.08 -4.56 11.51
N TYR A 8 -11.09 -3.86 12.06
CA TYR A 8 -10.17 -3.05 11.27
C TYR A 8 -9.37 -3.89 10.26
N GLY A 9 -8.82 -5.03 10.68
CA GLY A 9 -8.12 -5.96 9.80
C GLY A 9 -9.02 -6.47 8.67
N PHE A 10 -10.26 -6.84 8.99
CA PHE A 10 -11.25 -7.30 8.03
C PHE A 10 -11.61 -6.22 7.02
N LEU A 11 -11.95 -5.00 7.43
CA LEU A 11 -12.30 -3.91 6.52
C LEU A 11 -11.12 -3.48 5.65
N LYS A 12 -9.91 -3.51 6.19
CA LYS A 12 -8.70 -3.11 5.46
C LYS A 12 -8.30 -4.10 4.37
N ASN A 13 -8.57 -5.40 4.55
CA ASN A 13 -8.07 -6.44 3.65
C ASN A 13 -8.98 -6.76 2.47
N GLN A 14 -9.99 -5.93 2.21
CA GLN A 14 -10.95 -6.10 1.13
C GLN A 14 -10.33 -5.73 -0.23
N ARG A 15 -9.52 -6.64 -0.77
CA ARG A 15 -8.85 -6.48 -2.08
C ARG A 15 -9.65 -7.08 -3.24
N TYR A 16 -10.98 -7.11 -3.13
CA TYR A 16 -11.86 -7.72 -4.15
C TYR A 16 -11.75 -7.09 -5.54
N PHE A 17 -11.26 -5.86 -5.64
CA PHE A 17 -11.05 -5.20 -6.93
C PHE A 17 -9.86 -5.78 -7.72
N GLN A 18 -8.94 -6.51 -7.08
CA GLN A 18 -7.72 -6.98 -7.74
C GLN A 18 -7.99 -7.85 -8.98
N PRO A 19 -8.87 -8.86 -8.95
CA PRO A 19 -9.20 -9.64 -10.15
C PRO A 19 -9.79 -8.78 -11.28
N PHE A 20 -10.70 -7.85 -10.94
CA PHE A 20 -11.31 -6.95 -11.92
C PHE A 20 -10.30 -6.00 -12.56
N PHE A 21 -9.27 -5.61 -11.81
CA PHE A 21 -8.18 -4.79 -12.34
C PHE A 21 -7.42 -5.50 -13.46
N TYR A 22 -7.17 -6.81 -13.34
CA TYR A 22 -6.55 -7.58 -14.43
C TYR A 22 -7.46 -7.65 -15.66
N LEU A 23 -8.76 -7.84 -15.46
CA LEU A 23 -9.74 -7.84 -16.56
C LEU A 23 -9.75 -6.49 -17.29
N ALA A 24 -9.69 -5.37 -16.57
CA ALA A 24 -9.62 -4.04 -17.16
C ALA A 24 -8.34 -3.82 -17.98
N LEU A 25 -7.20 -4.40 -17.59
CA LEU A 25 -5.96 -4.35 -18.38
C LEU A 25 -6.05 -5.22 -19.64
N ILE A 26 -6.71 -6.37 -19.56
CA ILE A 26 -6.97 -7.24 -20.73
C ILE A 26 -7.91 -6.53 -21.72
N GLU A 27 -8.96 -5.86 -21.22
CA GLU A 27 -9.89 -5.09 -22.05
C GLU A 27 -9.21 -3.94 -22.81
N LYS A 28 -8.12 -3.38 -22.26
CA LYS A 28 -7.24 -2.41 -22.94
C LYS A 28 -6.35 -3.01 -24.03
N GLY A 29 -6.47 -4.32 -24.30
CA GLY A 29 -5.74 -5.01 -25.36
C GLY A 29 -4.30 -5.39 -25.00
N LEU A 30 -3.94 -5.38 -23.71
CA LEU A 30 -2.59 -5.74 -23.27
C LEU A 30 -2.36 -7.25 -23.32
N ALA A 31 -1.17 -7.65 -23.78
CA ALA A 31 -0.72 -9.02 -23.68
C ALA A 31 -0.39 -9.40 -22.21
N PHE A 32 -0.51 -10.68 -21.86
CA PHE A 32 -0.19 -11.16 -20.51
C PHE A 32 1.24 -10.81 -20.06
N SER A 33 2.21 -10.78 -20.98
CA SER A 33 3.59 -10.36 -20.69
C SER A 33 3.68 -8.90 -20.28
N GLN A 34 2.95 -8.01 -20.97
CA GLN A 34 2.88 -6.58 -20.64
C GLN A 34 2.21 -6.34 -19.30
N ILE A 35 1.12 -7.06 -19.01
CA ILE A 35 0.47 -7.03 -17.70
C ILE A 35 1.46 -7.47 -16.62
N GLY A 36 2.18 -8.58 -16.85
CA GLY A 36 3.23 -9.05 -15.93
C GLY A 36 4.31 -8.01 -15.67
N LEU A 37 4.77 -7.29 -16.70
CA LEU A 37 5.74 -6.20 -16.57
C LEU A 37 5.19 -5.02 -15.77
N LEU A 38 3.95 -4.60 -15.99
CA LEU A 38 3.32 -3.51 -15.24
C LEU A 38 3.18 -3.86 -13.75
N ILE A 39 2.74 -5.08 -13.46
CA ILE A 39 2.61 -5.58 -12.08
C ILE A 39 3.99 -5.73 -11.44
N GLY A 40 4.95 -6.31 -12.15
CA GLY A 40 6.33 -6.45 -11.69
C GLY A 40 6.99 -5.10 -11.38
N LEU A 41 6.82 -4.11 -12.27
CA LEU A 41 7.28 -2.74 -12.05
C LEU A 41 6.66 -2.14 -10.78
N ARG A 42 5.34 -2.28 -10.60
CA ARG A 42 4.64 -1.78 -9.41
C ARG A 42 5.23 -2.39 -8.14
N GLU A 43 5.32 -3.72 -8.07
CA GLU A 43 5.82 -4.41 -6.87
C GLU A 43 7.31 -4.09 -6.62
N LEU A 44 8.13 -4.00 -7.66
CA LEU A 44 9.52 -3.60 -7.56
C LEU A 44 9.64 -2.20 -6.94
N LEU A 45 8.87 -1.24 -7.46
CA LEU A 45 8.88 0.14 -6.94
C LEU A 45 8.36 0.21 -5.50
N ILE A 46 7.30 -0.53 -5.13
CA ILE A 46 6.81 -0.57 -3.75
C ILE A 46 7.92 -1.02 -2.79
N ASN A 47 8.65 -2.08 -3.17
CA ASN A 47 9.74 -2.62 -2.36
C ASN A 47 10.92 -1.63 -2.25
N LEU A 48 11.38 -1.07 -3.38
CA LEU A 48 12.48 -0.11 -3.40
C LEU A 48 12.13 1.18 -2.64
N LEU A 49 10.90 1.68 -2.80
CA LEU A 49 10.45 2.92 -2.19
C LEU A 49 9.99 2.74 -0.74
N GLY A 50 9.76 1.52 -0.27
CA GLY A 50 9.20 1.24 1.06
C GLY A 50 10.03 1.86 2.20
N VAL A 51 11.35 1.66 2.19
CA VAL A 51 12.27 2.22 3.20
C VAL A 51 12.39 3.74 3.08
N PRO A 52 12.75 4.33 1.92
CA PRO A 52 12.95 5.78 1.81
C PRO A 52 11.66 6.57 2.04
N MET A 53 10.50 6.07 1.58
CA MET A 53 9.22 6.77 1.80
C MET A 53 8.74 6.65 3.25
N GLY A 54 9.10 5.56 3.94
CA GLY A 54 8.92 5.45 5.39
C GLY A 54 9.68 6.53 6.14
N ALA A 55 10.99 6.66 5.86
CA ALA A 55 11.82 7.70 6.46
C ALA A 55 11.34 9.12 6.10
N ALA A 56 10.92 9.34 4.85
CA ALA A 56 10.32 10.61 4.43
C ALA A 56 9.02 10.92 5.21
N ALA A 57 8.19 9.92 5.51
CA ALA A 57 6.96 10.11 6.28
C ALA A 57 7.21 10.54 7.72
N ASP A 58 8.32 10.11 8.31
CA ASP A 58 8.73 10.53 9.65
C ASP A 58 9.13 12.02 9.68
N VAL A 59 9.75 12.53 8.60
CA VAL A 59 10.13 13.95 8.48
C VAL A 59 8.96 14.85 8.08
N LEU A 60 8.16 14.46 7.07
CA LEU A 60 7.03 15.26 6.58
C LEU A 60 5.83 15.27 7.55
N GLY A 61 5.78 14.31 8.47
CA GLY A 61 4.71 14.11 9.41
C GLY A 61 3.58 13.22 8.86
N ARG A 62 3.15 12.27 9.70
CA ARG A 62 2.21 11.19 9.35
C ARG A 62 0.91 11.64 8.65
N ARG A 63 0.31 12.76 9.10
CA ARG A 63 -0.96 13.26 8.53
C ARG A 63 -0.79 13.71 7.09
N ARG A 64 0.31 14.42 6.78
CA ARG A 64 0.60 14.91 5.42
C ARG A 64 0.96 13.76 4.49
N SER A 65 1.73 12.79 4.98
CA SER A 65 2.08 11.58 4.21
C SER A 65 0.86 10.74 3.84
N MET A 66 -0.13 10.61 4.74
CA MET A 66 -1.39 9.95 4.39
C MET A 66 -2.18 10.72 3.33
N ILE A 67 -2.30 12.05 3.44
CA ILE A 67 -3.01 12.86 2.43
C ILE A 67 -2.33 12.72 1.07
N PHE A 68 -0.99 12.80 1.03
CA PHE A 68 -0.22 12.63 -0.20
C PHE A 68 -0.41 11.23 -0.80
N SER A 69 -0.42 10.18 0.02
CA SER A 69 -0.70 8.81 -0.43
C SER A 69 -2.06 8.70 -1.12
N PHE A 70 -3.12 9.25 -0.51
CA PHE A 70 -4.45 9.22 -1.11
C PHE A 70 -4.56 10.05 -2.39
N ALA A 71 -3.90 11.21 -2.45
CA ALA A 71 -3.83 12.02 -3.66
C ALA A 71 -3.10 11.25 -4.79
N ALA A 72 -1.98 10.60 -4.49
CA ALA A 72 -1.23 9.79 -5.44
C ALA A 72 -2.07 8.60 -5.97
N TYR A 73 -2.84 7.93 -5.10
CA TYR A 73 -3.77 6.89 -5.56
C TYR A 73 -4.84 7.44 -6.47
N LEU A 74 -5.45 8.57 -6.11
CA LEU A 74 -6.51 9.15 -6.94
C LEU A 74 -5.98 9.41 -8.34
N VAL A 75 -4.85 10.11 -8.47
CA VAL A 75 -4.24 10.38 -9.76
C VAL A 75 -3.84 9.09 -10.49
N SER A 76 -3.30 8.12 -9.78
CA SER A 76 -2.95 6.81 -10.35
C SER A 76 -4.17 6.09 -10.92
N PHE A 77 -5.29 6.04 -10.20
CA PHE A 77 -6.52 5.43 -10.68
C PHE A 77 -7.14 6.17 -11.86
N LEU A 78 -7.06 7.51 -11.90
CA LEU A 78 -7.47 8.28 -13.07
C LEU A 78 -6.63 7.87 -14.29
N VAL A 79 -5.30 7.81 -14.14
CA VAL A 79 -4.40 7.40 -15.23
C VAL A 79 -4.69 5.97 -15.66
N LEU A 80 -4.80 5.02 -14.73
CA LEU A 80 -5.07 3.61 -15.04
C LEU A 80 -6.45 3.41 -15.67
N GLY A 81 -7.44 4.22 -15.30
CA GLY A 81 -8.80 4.17 -15.87
C GLY A 81 -8.83 4.64 -17.33
N TRP A 82 -8.29 5.81 -17.62
CA TRP A 82 -8.41 6.43 -18.95
C TRP A 82 -7.27 6.13 -19.93
N ALA A 83 -6.06 5.81 -19.45
CA ALA A 83 -4.93 5.57 -20.34
C ALA A 83 -5.12 4.29 -21.17
N GLY A 84 -4.78 4.37 -22.46
CA GLY A 84 -4.67 3.22 -23.36
C GLY A 84 -3.23 2.83 -23.73
N SER A 85 -2.25 3.70 -23.45
CA SER A 85 -0.85 3.43 -23.79
C SER A 85 -0.11 2.71 -22.65
N PHE A 86 0.74 1.75 -23.00
CA PHE A 86 1.55 1.00 -22.03
C PHE A 86 2.40 1.93 -21.15
N ALA A 87 3.02 2.95 -21.73
CA ALA A 87 3.86 3.90 -20.98
C ALA A 87 3.05 4.71 -19.96
N ALA A 88 1.86 5.17 -20.32
CA ALA A 88 0.98 5.87 -19.38
C ALA A 88 0.49 4.95 -18.26
N LEU A 89 0.19 3.68 -18.58
CA LEU A 89 -0.15 2.68 -17.56
C LEU A 89 1.03 2.38 -16.63
N ALA A 90 2.26 2.32 -17.16
CA ALA A 90 3.47 2.15 -16.36
C ALA A 90 3.71 3.36 -15.42
N ALA A 91 3.49 4.57 -15.91
CA ALA A 91 3.53 5.78 -15.07
C ALA A 91 2.44 5.76 -13.98
N GLY A 92 1.22 5.31 -14.33
CA GLY A 92 0.14 5.09 -13.37
C GLY A 92 0.53 4.07 -12.29
N MET A 93 1.16 2.97 -12.66
CA MET A 93 1.69 1.95 -11.73
C MET A 93 2.79 2.50 -10.82
N ALA A 94 3.70 3.30 -11.35
CA ALA A 94 4.75 3.93 -10.56
C ALA A 94 4.17 4.90 -9.53
N LEU A 95 3.18 5.71 -9.93
CA LEU A 95 2.49 6.61 -9.02
C LEU A 95 1.68 5.85 -7.96
N PHE A 96 1.06 4.73 -8.33
CA PHE A 96 0.42 3.82 -7.38
C PHE A 96 1.43 3.35 -6.33
N ALA A 97 2.60 2.90 -6.78
CA ALA A 97 3.65 2.37 -5.92
C ALA A 97 4.12 3.42 -4.91
N VAL A 98 4.30 4.68 -5.33
CA VAL A 98 4.61 5.80 -4.44
C VAL A 98 3.53 5.95 -3.36
N GLY A 99 2.25 5.99 -3.75
CA GLY A 99 1.14 6.09 -2.81
C GLY A 99 1.10 4.91 -1.82
N GLU A 100 1.36 3.70 -2.28
CA GLU A 100 1.38 2.47 -1.47
C GLU A 100 2.56 2.41 -0.50
N SER A 101 3.74 2.85 -0.90
CA SER A 101 4.89 2.95 0.01
C SER A 101 4.63 3.94 1.15
N PHE A 102 4.03 5.12 0.88
CA PHE A 102 3.66 6.06 1.94
C PHE A 102 2.60 5.49 2.90
N ARG A 103 1.57 4.83 2.37
CA ARG A 103 0.48 4.25 3.18
C ARG A 103 1.00 3.14 4.10
N SER A 104 1.76 2.20 3.52
CA SER A 104 2.26 1.03 4.22
C SER A 104 3.32 1.38 5.27
N GLY A 105 4.23 2.32 4.95
CA GLY A 105 5.24 2.83 5.88
C GLY A 105 4.59 3.51 7.09
N THR A 106 3.62 4.41 6.85
CA THR A 106 2.91 5.13 7.92
C THR A 106 2.14 4.19 8.84
N HIS A 107 1.47 3.16 8.28
CA HIS A 107 0.75 2.16 9.09
C HIS A 107 1.67 1.34 10.00
N LYS A 108 2.81 0.88 9.49
CA LYS A 108 3.76 0.11 10.31
C LYS A 108 4.27 0.95 11.47
N ALA A 109 4.65 2.20 11.21
CA ALA A 109 5.11 3.11 12.24
C ALA A 109 4.04 3.39 13.31
N MET A 110 2.77 3.57 12.92
CA MET A 110 1.67 3.78 13.88
C MET A 110 1.45 2.58 14.80
N ILE A 111 1.59 1.35 14.29
CA ILE A 111 1.47 0.13 15.09
C ILE A 111 2.63 0.03 16.08
N PHE A 112 3.87 0.26 15.64
CA PHE A 112 5.05 0.25 16.52
C PHE A 112 4.98 1.33 17.61
N ASP A 113 4.53 2.54 17.28
CA ASP A 113 4.37 3.65 18.24
C ASP A 113 3.21 3.38 19.23
N SER A 114 2.16 2.67 18.80
CA SER A 114 1.09 2.23 19.71
C SER A 114 1.59 1.15 20.68
N LEU A 115 2.36 0.18 20.20
CA LEU A 115 2.98 -0.87 21.02
C LEU A 115 4.00 -0.32 22.03
N ALA A 116 4.77 0.71 21.64
CA ALA A 116 5.74 1.34 22.52
C ALA A 116 5.09 2.17 23.66
N ARG A 117 3.81 2.53 23.51
CA ARG A 117 3.04 3.29 24.51
C ARG A 117 2.23 2.41 25.46
N GLU A 118 2.06 1.12 25.15
CA GLU A 118 1.56 0.15 26.10
C GLU A 118 2.74 -0.32 26.98
N PRO A 119 2.72 -0.08 28.30
CA PRO A 119 3.70 -0.71 29.18
C PRO A 119 3.57 -2.23 29.01
N VAL A 120 4.71 -2.90 28.86
CA VAL A 120 4.81 -4.37 28.79
C VAL A 120 4.40 -4.94 30.14
N GLU A 121 3.11 -4.99 30.43
CA GLU A 121 2.59 -5.86 31.46
C GLU A 121 2.27 -7.22 30.83
N ASP A 122 3.06 -8.21 31.26
CA ASP A 122 2.72 -9.63 31.26
C ASP A 122 3.12 -10.50 30.05
N HIS A 123 4.42 -10.51 29.73
CA HIS A 123 5.06 -11.62 28.99
C HIS A 123 5.87 -12.54 29.92
N ARG A 124 5.35 -12.84 31.13
CA ARG A 124 6.02 -13.73 32.08
C ARG A 124 5.11 -14.79 32.72
N LEU A 125 4.19 -15.44 32.00
CA LEU A 125 3.52 -16.63 32.56
C LEU A 125 3.19 -17.73 31.53
N VAL A 126 4.14 -18.15 30.69
CA VAL A 126 4.09 -19.47 30.02
C VAL A 126 5.49 -20.07 30.01
N GLY A 127 5.98 -20.49 31.17
CA GLY A 127 7.32 -21.05 31.30
C GLY A 127 7.76 -21.32 32.73
N ALA A 128 6.86 -21.78 33.59
CA ALA A 128 7.21 -22.43 34.87
C ALA A 128 5.94 -23.05 35.47
N ARG A 129 5.65 -24.30 35.08
CA ARG A 129 5.11 -25.38 35.91
C ARG A 129 5.06 -26.65 35.08
#